data_AF-A0A952I4N0-F1
#
_entry.id   AF-A0A952I4N0-F1
#
_cell.length_a   1.000
_cell.length_b   1.000
_cell.length_c   1.000
_cell.angle_alpha   90.00
_cell.angle_beta   90.00
_cell.angle_gamma   90.00
#
_symmetry.space_group_name_H-M   'P 1'
#
loop_
_entity.id
_entity.type
_entity.pdbx_description
1 polymer ?
#
loop_
_entity_poly.entity_id
_entity_poly.type
_entity_poly.pdbx_seq_one_letter_code
_entity_poly.pdbx_strand_id
1 'polypeptide(L)' 'FCFAKENEIYAVYLPYGNNTHLDLPEGKFEVKWYNPRSGGDLQSGSVQELKGQAGADLGNPPLEDNQDWVALVKIKN' A
#
# COMPACT_ATOMS: atom_id res chain seq x y z
N PHE A 1 2.65 4.61 -9.75
CA PHE A 1 2.70 3.42 -10.66
C PHE A 1 2.28 2.20 -9.87
N CYS A 2 1.63 1.20 -10.50
CA CYS A 2 1.22 -0.03 -9.83
C CYS A 2 1.72 -1.24 -10.62
N PHE A 3 2.38 -2.18 -9.93
CA PHE A 3 2.71 -3.49 -10.45
C PHE A 3 1.92 -4.53 -9.67
N ALA A 4 1.17 -5.38 -10.35
CA ALA A 4 0.17 -6.22 -9.70
C ALA A 4 0.16 -7.64 -10.26
N LYS A 5 -0.06 -8.59 -9.36
CA LYS A 5 -0.68 -9.88 -9.67
C LYS A 5 -2.10 -9.81 -9.14
N GLU A 6 -3.05 -9.69 -10.06
CA GLU A 6 -4.45 -9.45 -9.74
C GLU A 6 -5.00 -10.48 -8.75
N ASN A 7 -5.84 -9.99 -7.83
CA ASN A 7 -6.48 -10.76 -6.75
C ASN A 7 -5.52 -11.33 -5.69
N GLU A 8 -4.22 -11.04 -5.76
CA GLU A 8 -3.22 -11.58 -4.83
C GLU A 8 -2.36 -10.49 -4.18
N ILE A 9 -1.66 -9.68 -4.98
CA ILE A 9 -0.66 -8.74 -4.46
C ILE A 9 -0.41 -7.57 -5.41
N TYR A 10 -0.21 -6.38 -4.84
CA TYR A 10 -0.05 -5.11 -5.53
C TYR A 10 1.11 -4.33 -4.90
N ALA A 11 2.04 -3.84 -5.73
CA ALA A 11 3.09 -2.92 -5.33
C ALA A 11 2.79 -1.54 -5.94
N VAL A 12 2.46 -0.58 -5.10
CA VAL A 12 2.05 0.77 -5.49
C VAL A 12 3.16 1.77 -5.14
N TYR A 13 3.83 2.28 -6.17
CA TYR A 13 4.85 3.33 -6.02
C TYR A 13 4.20 4.72 -5.99
N LEU A 14 4.48 5.45 -4.91
CA LEU A 14 3.95 6.77 -4.59
C LEU A 14 5.12 7.75 -4.42
N PRO A 15 5.42 8.60 -5.42
CA PRO A 15 6.58 9.50 -5.40
C PRO A 15 6.59 10.54 -4.27
N TYR A 16 5.41 10.80 -3.68
CA TYR A 16 5.23 11.82 -2.64
C TYR A 16 4.66 11.25 -1.34
N GLY A 17 4.53 9.91 -1.22
CA GLY A 17 4.17 9.27 0.05
C GLY A 17 2.79 9.63 0.61
N ASN A 18 1.91 10.19 -0.21
CA ASN A 18 0.59 10.61 0.23
C ASN A 18 -0.43 9.47 0.11
N ASN A 19 -1.54 9.59 0.85
CA ASN A 19 -2.68 8.69 0.71
C ASN A 19 -3.10 8.55 -0.76
N THR A 20 -3.52 7.34 -1.11
CA THR A 20 -3.96 6.99 -2.45
C THR A 20 -5.12 6.02 -2.37
N HIS A 21 -6.07 6.20 -3.28
CA HIS A 21 -7.16 5.27 -3.49
C HIS A 21 -6.70 4.17 -4.46
N LEU A 22 -6.90 2.91 -4.07
CA LEU A 22 -6.59 1.76 -4.92
C LEU A 22 -7.85 0.91 -5.11
N ASP A 23 -8.23 0.71 -6.37
CA ASP A 23 -9.30 -0.22 -6.73
C ASP A 23 -8.83 -1.66 -6.48
N LEU A 24 -9.52 -2.35 -5.58
CA LEU A 24 -9.25 -3.71 -5.17
C LEU A 24 -10.49 -4.58 -5.41
N PRO A 25 -10.32 -5.88 -5.67
CA PRO A 25 -11.41 -6.85 -5.76
C PRO A 25 -11.90 -7.27 -4.37
N GLU A 26 -13.09 -7.87 -4.29
CA GLU A 26 -13.68 -8.25 -3.00
C GLU A 26 -12.74 -9.15 -2.19
N GLY A 27 -12.47 -8.77 -0.94
CA GLY A 27 -11.52 -9.47 -0.09
C GLY A 27 -11.01 -8.60 1.04
N LYS A 28 -10.27 -9.21 1.98
CA LYS A 28 -9.52 -8.49 3.01
C LYS A 28 -8.06 -8.40 2.57
N PHE A 29 -7.46 -7.24 2.70
CA PHE A 29 -6.08 -7.01 2.31
C PHE A 29 -5.29 -6.46 3.50
N GLU A 30 -4.01 -6.80 3.57
CA GLU A 30 -3.03 -6.15 4.42
C GLU A 30 -2.27 -5.09 3.62
N VAL A 31 -1.93 -3.97 4.28
CA VAL A 31 -1.08 -2.91 3.73
C VAL A 31 0.19 -2.79 4.55
N LYS A 32 1.32 -2.76 3.85
CA LYS A 32 2.63 -2.46 4.42
C LYS A 32 3.39 -1.48 3.55
N TRP A 33 4.33 -0.77 4.15
CA TRP A 33 5.09 0.30 3.51
C TRP A 33 6.57 -0.04 3.45
N TYR A 34 7.19 0.24 2.31
CA TYR A 34 8.62 0.11 2.09
C TYR A 34 9.21 1.47 1.74
N ASN A 35 10.34 1.82 2.37
CA ASN A 35 11.10 3.02 2.04
C ASN A 35 12.18 2.67 1.01
N PRO A 36 12.01 3.00 -0.28
CA PRO A 36 13.00 2.70 -1.31
C PRO A 36 14.30 3.50 -1.18
N ARG A 37 14.31 4.62 -0.45
CA ARG A 37 15.50 5.47 -0.25
C ARG A 37 16.48 4.85 0.73
N SER A 38 15.97 4.27 1.81
CA SER A 38 16.78 3.62 2.85
C SER A 38 16.82 2.11 2.75
N GLY A 39 15.90 1.49 2.01
CA GLY A 39 15.66 0.06 2.04
C GLY A 39 15.16 -0.44 3.39
N GLY A 40 15.32 -1.75 3.62
CA GLY A 40 14.98 -2.43 4.88
C GLY A 40 13.66 -3.19 4.85
N ASP A 41 13.09 -3.41 6.03
CA ASP A 41 11.88 -4.20 6.20
C ASP A 41 10.60 -3.41 5.86
N LEU A 42 9.52 -4.18 5.67
CA LEU A 42 8.17 -3.64 5.54
C LEU A 42 7.66 -3.10 6.88
N GLN A 43 7.06 -1.91 6.83
CA GLN A 43 6.62 -1.15 8.00
C GLN A 43 5.09 -0.97 8.00
N SER A 44 4.51 -0.79 9.18
CA SER A 44 3.09 -0.45 9.32
C SER A 44 2.86 1.04 9.07
N GLY A 45 1.85 1.37 8.27
CA GLY A 45 1.39 2.76 8.08
C GLY A 45 0.16 3.06 8.93
N SER A 46 -0.51 4.18 8.62
CA SER A 46 -1.74 4.58 9.32
C SER A 46 -2.91 3.62 9.08
N VAL A 47 -2.88 2.89 7.96
CA VAL A 47 -3.81 1.80 7.65
C VAL A 47 -3.02 0.51 7.48
N GLN A 48 -3.50 -0.57 8.12
CA GLN A 48 -2.88 -1.89 8.07
C GLN A 48 -3.77 -2.93 7.38
N GLU A 49 -5.08 -2.70 7.32
CA GLU A 49 -6.05 -3.59 6.70
C GLU A 49 -7.11 -2.84 5.91
N LEU A 50 -7.54 -3.43 4.79
CA LEU A 50 -8.53 -2.87 3.86
C LEU A 50 -9.57 -3.92 3.46
N LYS A 51 -10.74 -3.47 2.98
CA LYS A 51 -11.75 -4.31 2.33
C LYS A 51 -11.92 -3.88 0.86
N GLY A 52 -11.68 -4.78 -0.08
CA GLY A 52 -11.64 -4.46 -1.52
C GLY A 52 -13.01 -4.47 -2.23
N GLN A 53 -14.08 -3.93 -1.66
CA GLN A 53 -15.40 -3.99 -2.31
C GLN A 53 -15.68 -2.87 -3.32
N ALA A 54 -14.98 -1.73 -3.22
CA ALA A 54 -15.22 -0.55 -4.06
C ALA A 54 -13.96 0.35 -4.17
N GLY A 55 -12.78 -0.26 -4.06
CA GLY A 55 -11.55 0.46 -3.80
C GLY A 55 -11.39 0.90 -2.34
N ALA A 56 -10.15 1.13 -1.92
CA ALA A 56 -9.83 1.48 -0.55
C ALA A 56 -8.63 2.44 -0.47
N ASP A 57 -8.66 3.30 0.54
CA ASP A 57 -7.56 4.21 0.84
C ASP A 57 -6.43 3.46 1.53
N LEU A 58 -5.23 3.52 0.96
CA LEU A 58 -4.05 2.82 1.48
C LEU A 58 -3.52 3.43 2.80
N GLY A 59 -3.99 4.63 3.15
CA GLY A 59 -3.48 5.41 4.27
C GLY A 59 -2.14 6.06 3.94
N ASN A 60 -1.42 6.46 4.98
CA ASN A 60 -0.13 7.13 4.90
C ASN A 60 1.00 6.17 5.33
N PRO A 61 2.21 6.32 4.76
CA PRO A 61 3.41 5.65 5.23
C PRO A 61 3.77 6.06 6.68
N PRO A 62 4.72 5.37 7.33
CA PRO A 62 5.15 5.68 8.70
C PRO A 62 5.66 7.11 8.91
N LEU A 63 6.11 7.76 7.84
CA LEU A 63 6.63 9.13 7.87
C LEU A 63 6.02 9.95 6.73
N GLU A 64 5.40 11.07 7.09
CA GLU A 64 4.84 12.04 6.14
C GLU A 64 5.89 13.08 5.75
N ASP A 65 6.84 12.69 4.90
CA ASP A 65 7.97 13.53 4.47
C ASP A 65 7.88 14.02 3.02
N ASN A 66 6.74 13.82 2.36
CA ASN A 66 6.50 14.13 0.94
C ASN A 66 7.52 13.48 -0.02
N GLN A 67 8.14 12.36 0.39
CA GLN A 67 9.09 11.61 -0.42
C GLN A 67 8.50 10.29 -0.89
N ASP A 68 9.29 9.53 -1.65
CA ASP A 68 8.85 8.30 -2.27
C ASP A 68 8.69 7.16 -1.27
N TRP A 69 7.61 6.41 -1.48
CA TRP A 69 7.22 5.23 -0.72
C TRP A 69 6.60 4.19 -1.63
N VAL A 70 6.70 2.92 -1.23
CA VAL A 70 5.99 1.82 -1.88
C VAL A 70 5.02 1.19 -0.90
N ALA A 71 3.74 1.16 -1.24
CA ALA A 71 2.75 0.37 -0.53
C ALA A 71 2.70 -1.04 -1.13
N LEU A 72 2.91 -2.05 -0.31
CA LEU A 72 2.65 -3.45 -0.62
C LEU A 72 1.27 -3.81 -0.07
N VAL A 73 0.35 -4.15 -0.95
CA VAL A 73 -1.01 -4.55 -0.63
C VAL A 73 -1.19 -6.02 -0.99
N LYS A 74 -1.60 -6.86 -0.04
CA LYS A 74 -1.67 -8.31 -0.23
C LYS A 74 -2.96 -8.89 0.34
N ILE A 75 -3.58 -9.84 -0.35
CA ILE A 75 -4.76 -10.54 0.16
C ILE A 75 -4.42 -11.25 1.49
N LYS A 76 -5.29 -11.10 2.50
CA LYS A 76 -5.24 -11.89 3.73
C LYS A 76 -5.96 -13.21 3.50
N ASN A 77 -5.21 -14.30 3.62
CA ASN A 77 -5.74 -15.66 3.69
C ASN A 77 -6.30 -15.96 5.08
#